data_AF-A0A4U0TSM1-F1
#
_entry.id   AF-A0A4U0TSM1-F1
#
_cell.length_a   1.000
_cell.length_b   1.000
_cell.length_c   1.000
_cell.angle_alpha   90.00
_cell.angle_beta   90.00
_cell.angle_gamma   90.00
#
_symmetry.space_group_name_H-M   'P 1'
#
loop_
_entity.id
_entity.type
_entity.pdbx_description
1 polymer ?
#
loop_
_entity_poly.entity_id
_entity_poly.type
_entity_poly.pdbx_seq_one_letter_code
_entity_poly.pdbx_strand_id
1 'polypeptide(L)'
;MASSLRILPRTTSRILTRHLAPSTTQCLRSQRRHATNLQAPDAADPKLRQIDVSALKIQQTSTPKDITPNDQLVFGRAFTDHMMSLEWTATDGWLPPRITPYQNLSLDPATCVLHYAFEAFEGMKAYKDAQGTVRLFRPDKNMARMNKSAARIALPTFDGAAFIDLIKRFCRLEERFIPSTKGYSLYIRPNIIGTQRTLGVGPPGSALLYTIASPVGPYYPTGFKAISLEATTYAVRAWPGGVGASKLGANYAPCIVPQMQAAGRGFHQNLWLFEDLDPETGKKEDFVTEVGTMNLFACVQGKDGVKELVTAPLDGTILEGVVRDSILELARERLVPEGWKVSERRFHMRELAEAASEGRLLEVFGSGTAAVVAPVRSIGYQGSLVGCGLPEGSEVGEITKRMKDWIEGIQYGEEDHPWSVKV
;
A
#
# COMPACT_ATOMS: atom_id res chain seq x y z
N MET A 1 -22.45 -30.06 85.60
CA MET A 1 -22.70 -28.76 86.27
C MET A 1 -23.74 -28.03 85.42
N ALA A 2 -25.05 -28.15 85.73
CA ALA A 2 -25.83 -27.16 86.51
C ALA A 2 -25.49 -25.71 86.07
N SER A 3 -26.36 -24.90 85.46
CA SER A 3 -27.70 -24.45 85.91
C SER A 3 -28.34 -23.62 84.76
N SER A 4 -29.54 -23.92 84.26
CA SER A 4 -30.86 -23.28 84.55
C SER A 4 -31.20 -21.98 83.78
N LEU A 5 -32.22 -22.03 82.89
CA LEU A 5 -33.59 -21.38 82.98
C LEU A 5 -33.61 -19.88 82.56
N ARG A 6 -34.51 -19.25 81.77
CA ARG A 6 -35.92 -19.38 81.24
C ARG A 6 -36.04 -18.47 79.98
N ILE A 7 -36.66 -18.82 78.84
CA ILE A 7 -38.08 -18.74 78.37
C ILE A 7 -38.66 -17.33 78.00
N LEU A 8 -38.79 -17.09 76.66
CA LEU A 8 -39.86 -16.45 75.80
C LEU A 8 -40.29 -14.95 75.94
N PRO A 9 -41.02 -14.32 74.97
CA PRO A 9 -41.38 -14.68 73.57
C PRO A 9 -41.21 -13.58 72.47
N ARG A 10 -41.46 -14.01 71.21
CA ARG A 10 -41.77 -13.33 69.92
C ARG A 10 -42.03 -11.81 69.89
N THR A 11 -41.52 -11.15 68.83
CA THR A 11 -42.29 -10.18 68.01
C THR A 11 -41.70 -10.03 66.60
N THR A 12 -42.60 -9.99 65.63
CA THR A 12 -42.40 -9.73 64.19
C THR A 12 -42.14 -8.25 63.90
N SER A 13 -41.29 -7.92 62.92
CA SER A 13 -41.37 -6.63 62.23
C SER A 13 -41.05 -6.75 60.74
N ARG A 14 -41.97 -6.24 59.92
CA ARG A 14 -41.87 -6.06 58.47
C ARG A 14 -41.03 -4.82 58.19
N ILE A 15 -40.11 -4.86 57.23
CA ILE A 15 -39.61 -3.65 56.56
C ILE A 15 -39.60 -3.87 55.04
N LEU A 16 -40.28 -2.94 54.36
CA LEU A 16 -40.36 -2.78 52.91
C LEU A 16 -38.99 -2.43 52.31
N THR A 17 -38.55 -3.16 51.29
CA THR A 17 -37.47 -2.73 50.39
C THR A 17 -38.08 -2.11 49.12
N ARG A 18 -37.81 -0.81 48.93
CA ARG A 18 -38.14 -0.05 47.72
C ARG A 18 -37.25 -0.50 46.56
N HIS A 19 -37.86 -0.78 45.42
CA HIS A 19 -37.20 -0.93 44.14
C HIS A 19 -36.64 0.42 43.66
N LEU A 20 -35.33 0.45 43.35
CA LEU A 20 -34.67 1.51 42.58
C LEU A 20 -34.23 0.90 41.24
N ALA A 21 -34.69 1.51 40.14
CA ALA A 21 -34.32 1.17 38.77
C ALA A 21 -32.85 1.53 38.48
N PRO A 22 -32.13 0.78 37.63
CA PRO A 22 -30.77 1.14 37.26
C PRO A 22 -30.78 2.19 36.14
N SER A 23 -30.09 3.31 36.38
CA SER A 23 -29.82 4.35 35.40
C SER A 23 -28.75 3.89 34.41
N THR A 24 -29.12 3.85 33.13
CA THR A 24 -28.23 3.61 32.00
C THR A 24 -27.33 4.82 31.78
N THR A 25 -26.10 4.74 32.28
CA THR A 25 -25.05 5.71 31.92
C THR A 25 -24.39 5.25 30.63
N GLN A 26 -24.78 5.88 29.51
CA GLN A 26 -24.12 5.74 28.21
C GLN A 26 -22.66 6.19 28.33
N CYS A 27 -21.74 5.23 28.40
CA CYS A 27 -20.31 5.49 28.29
C CYS A 27 -19.96 5.62 26.79
N LEU A 28 -20.08 6.83 26.26
CA LEU A 28 -19.48 7.20 24.97
C LEU A 28 -17.96 7.14 25.11
N ARG A 29 -17.37 5.97 24.86
CA ARG A 29 -15.93 5.85 24.64
C ARG A 29 -15.59 6.49 23.31
N SER A 30 -15.27 7.79 23.34
CA SER A 30 -14.54 8.43 22.25
C SER A 30 -13.18 7.74 22.12
N GLN A 31 -13.02 6.91 21.07
CA GLN A 31 -11.69 6.48 20.66
C GLN A 31 -10.98 7.69 20.08
N ARG A 32 -10.28 8.45 20.92
CA ARG A 32 -9.25 9.37 20.45
C ARG A 32 -8.19 8.53 19.74
N ARG A 33 -8.23 8.51 18.41
CA ARG A 33 -7.11 8.03 17.59
C ARG A 33 -5.94 8.98 17.85
N HIS A 34 -5.07 8.63 18.79
CA HIS A 34 -3.74 9.22 18.84
C HIS A 34 -3.00 8.73 17.60
N ALA A 35 -2.98 9.54 16.55
CA ALA A 35 -1.96 9.43 15.51
C ALA A 35 -0.62 9.70 16.21
N THR A 36 0.04 8.66 16.70
CA THR A 36 1.42 8.77 17.13
C THR A 36 2.23 9.07 15.86
N ASN A 37 2.73 10.29 15.75
CA ASN A 37 3.76 10.61 14.75
C ASN A 37 4.98 9.78 15.12
N LEU A 38 5.07 8.57 14.55
CA LEU A 38 6.26 7.73 14.61
C LEU A 38 7.38 8.48 13.86
N GLN A 39 8.20 9.23 14.58
CA GLN A 39 9.47 9.74 14.09
C GLN A 39 10.55 8.75 14.51
N ALA A 40 11.40 8.34 13.56
CA ALA A 40 12.65 7.69 13.95
C ALA A 40 13.46 8.69 14.80
N PRO A 41 14.07 8.29 15.93
CA PRO A 41 14.80 9.19 16.82
C PRO A 41 15.86 10.03 16.09
N ASP A 42 16.42 9.49 15.00
CA ASP A 42 17.63 10.01 14.36
C ASP A 42 17.35 11.07 13.29
N ALA A 43 16.09 11.21 12.84
CA ALA A 43 15.69 12.15 11.79
C ALA A 43 15.91 13.63 12.18
N ALA A 44 15.80 13.90 13.48
CA ALA A 44 15.76 15.23 14.05
C ALA A 44 17.01 15.56 14.88
N ASP A 45 18.01 14.67 14.93
CA ASP A 45 19.27 14.98 15.60
C ASP A 45 20.09 15.96 14.73
N PRO A 46 20.25 17.23 15.14
CA PRO A 46 21.00 18.21 14.37
C PRO A 46 22.49 17.87 14.25
N LYS A 47 22.99 16.88 15.00
CA LYS A 47 24.38 16.43 14.96
C LYS A 47 24.64 15.41 13.84
N LEU A 48 23.60 14.75 13.32
CA LEU A 48 23.75 13.75 12.26
C LEU A 48 23.69 14.42 10.88
N ARG A 49 24.55 13.97 9.97
CA ARG A 49 24.54 14.47 8.58
C ARG A 49 23.23 14.06 7.90
N GLN A 50 22.66 15.02 7.18
CA GLN A 50 21.55 14.79 6.27
C GLN A 50 22.05 14.45 4.87
N ILE A 51 21.15 14.04 3.98
CA ILE A 51 21.49 13.79 2.57
C ILE A 51 22.04 15.08 1.95
N ASP A 52 23.31 15.05 1.53
CA ASP A 52 23.93 16.12 0.75
C ASP A 52 23.95 15.75 -0.75
N VAL A 53 23.03 16.35 -1.50
CA VAL A 53 22.91 16.15 -2.96
C VAL A 53 24.15 16.64 -3.71
N SER A 54 24.85 17.66 -3.19
CA SER A 54 26.03 18.24 -3.84
C SER A 54 27.25 17.32 -3.74
N ALA A 55 27.28 16.43 -2.74
CA ALA A 55 28.33 15.44 -2.54
C ALA A 55 28.17 14.16 -3.40
N LEU A 56 27.18 14.12 -4.30
CA LEU A 56 26.93 12.98 -5.19
C LEU A 56 28.16 12.68 -6.06
N LYS A 57 28.67 11.45 -5.95
CA LYS A 57 29.72 10.92 -6.84
C LYS A 57 29.10 9.98 -7.87
N ILE A 58 29.48 10.14 -9.13
CA ILE A 58 29.01 9.31 -10.23
C ILE A 58 30.19 8.56 -10.83
N GLN A 59 30.09 7.23 -10.88
CA GLN A 59 30.96 6.35 -11.64
C GLN A 59 30.12 5.73 -12.75
N GLN A 60 30.41 6.09 -14.00
CA GLN A 60 29.74 5.52 -15.15
C GLN A 60 30.24 4.11 -15.46
N THR A 61 29.36 3.26 -15.98
CA THR A 61 29.72 1.94 -16.50
C THR A 61 30.61 2.06 -17.74
N SER A 62 31.61 1.19 -17.85
CA SER A 62 32.39 1.01 -19.07
C SER A 62 31.82 -0.08 -19.99
N THR A 63 30.83 -0.84 -19.51
CA THR A 63 30.20 -1.95 -20.25
C THR A 63 28.67 -1.78 -20.19
N PRO A 64 28.12 -0.82 -20.98
CA PRO A 64 26.68 -0.57 -21.01
C PRO A 64 25.92 -1.79 -21.56
N LYS A 65 24.74 -2.07 -21.01
CA LYS A 65 23.88 -3.18 -21.43
C LYS A 65 23.15 -2.87 -22.74
N ASP A 66 22.74 -3.90 -23.47
CA ASP A 66 21.80 -3.72 -24.57
C ASP A 66 20.41 -3.33 -24.04
N ILE A 67 19.67 -2.54 -24.83
CA ILE A 67 18.29 -2.18 -24.51
C ILE A 67 17.38 -3.35 -24.87
N THR A 68 16.63 -3.84 -23.90
CA THR A 68 15.59 -4.85 -24.13
C THR A 68 14.44 -4.22 -24.95
N PRO A 69 14.03 -4.83 -26.07
CA PRO A 69 12.86 -4.38 -26.83
C PRO A 69 11.59 -4.36 -25.97
N ASN A 70 10.70 -3.39 -26.23
CA ASN A 70 9.51 -3.16 -25.43
C ASN A 70 8.61 -4.41 -25.28
N ASP A 71 8.40 -5.14 -26.38
CA ASP A 71 7.60 -6.37 -26.43
C ASP A 71 8.19 -7.55 -25.65
N GLN A 72 9.46 -7.44 -25.22
CA GLN A 72 10.17 -8.44 -24.42
C GLN A 72 10.32 -8.01 -22.94
N LEU A 73 9.83 -6.82 -22.57
CA LEU A 73 9.94 -6.33 -21.20
C LEU A 73 9.04 -7.13 -20.25
N VAL A 74 9.67 -7.81 -19.30
CA VAL A 74 9.00 -8.45 -18.17
C VAL A 74 9.27 -7.66 -16.90
N PHE A 75 8.21 -7.35 -16.15
CA PHE A 75 8.30 -6.53 -14.93
C PHE A 75 9.39 -7.03 -13.98
N GLY A 76 10.38 -6.17 -13.68
CA GLY A 76 11.43 -6.45 -12.70
C GLY A 76 12.46 -7.51 -13.13
N ARG A 77 12.62 -7.78 -14.43
CA ARG A 77 13.62 -8.75 -14.95
C ARG A 77 14.83 -8.11 -15.61
N ALA A 78 14.63 -7.00 -16.33
CA ALA A 78 15.72 -6.21 -16.90
C ALA A 78 16.05 -5.04 -15.94
N PHE A 79 17.33 -4.72 -15.78
CA PHE A 79 17.79 -3.61 -14.92
C PHE A 79 18.72 -2.70 -15.68
N THR A 80 18.68 -1.42 -15.34
CA THR A 80 19.50 -0.38 -15.98
C THR A 80 20.99 -0.51 -15.65
N ASP A 81 21.83 0.36 -16.21
CA ASP A 81 23.29 0.25 -16.14
C ASP A 81 23.85 0.55 -14.75
N HIS A 82 23.18 1.41 -13.99
CA HIS A 82 23.66 1.90 -12.71
C HIS A 82 22.68 1.61 -11.57
N MET A 83 23.19 1.74 -10.35
CA MET A 83 22.40 1.85 -9.13
C MET A 83 22.87 3.03 -8.30
N MET A 84 21.95 3.63 -7.55
CA MET A 84 22.26 4.69 -6.59
C MET A 84 22.31 4.11 -5.17
N SER A 85 23.25 4.53 -4.34
CA SER A 85 23.38 4.09 -2.95
C SER A 85 23.82 5.20 -2.00
N LEU A 86 23.31 5.13 -0.77
CA LEU A 86 23.61 5.99 0.37
C LEU A 86 23.71 5.11 1.61
N GLU A 87 24.84 5.19 2.30
CA GLU A 87 25.04 4.52 3.58
C GLU A 87 24.64 5.47 4.72
N TRP A 88 24.20 4.90 5.84
CA TRP A 88 23.92 5.63 7.07
C TRP A 88 24.54 4.91 8.26
N THR A 89 25.07 5.68 9.22
CA THR A 89 25.52 5.18 10.52
C THR A 89 24.93 6.03 11.64
N ALA A 90 24.70 5.41 12.80
CA ALA A 90 24.25 6.12 13.99
C ALA A 90 25.25 7.17 14.51
N THR A 91 26.52 7.11 14.07
CA THR A 91 27.58 8.06 14.44
C THR A 91 27.64 9.27 13.52
N ASP A 92 27.47 9.08 12.21
CA ASP A 92 27.76 10.11 11.22
C ASP A 92 26.51 10.61 10.48
N GLY A 93 25.40 9.88 10.56
CA GLY A 93 24.21 10.13 9.74
C GLY A 93 24.39 9.61 8.32
N TRP A 94 23.78 10.29 7.35
CA TRP A 94 23.87 9.94 5.93
C TRP A 94 25.25 10.28 5.35
N LEU A 95 25.88 9.29 4.74
CA LEU A 95 27.15 9.42 4.04
C LEU A 95 26.93 9.88 2.58
N PRO A 96 27.97 10.40 1.89
CA PRO A 96 27.82 10.94 0.54
C PRO A 96 27.19 9.95 -0.45
N PRO A 97 26.17 10.37 -1.21
CA PRO A 97 25.51 9.52 -2.19
C PRO A 97 26.44 9.13 -3.33
N ARG A 98 26.22 7.94 -3.89
CA ARG A 98 26.97 7.41 -5.02
C ARG A 98 26.01 6.85 -6.08
N ILE A 99 26.31 7.11 -7.35
CA ILE A 99 25.78 6.33 -8.46
C ILE A 99 26.95 5.53 -9.03
N THR A 100 26.81 4.22 -9.09
CA THR A 100 27.85 3.29 -9.54
C THR A 100 27.27 2.29 -10.54
N PRO A 101 28.09 1.58 -11.32
CA PRO A 101 27.60 0.50 -12.16
C PRO A 101 26.81 -0.52 -11.32
N TYR A 102 25.73 -1.04 -11.90
CA TYR A 102 24.85 -2.01 -11.25
C TYR A 102 25.67 -3.23 -10.79
N GLN A 103 25.56 -3.59 -9.52
CA GLN A 103 26.37 -4.64 -8.90
C GLN A 103 25.63 -5.34 -7.76
N ASN A 104 26.14 -6.50 -7.35
CA ASN A 104 25.63 -7.22 -6.19
C ASN A 104 25.96 -6.48 -4.88
N LEU A 105 25.09 -6.61 -3.88
CA LEU A 105 25.37 -6.15 -2.53
C LEU A 105 26.26 -7.17 -1.80
N SER A 106 27.39 -6.73 -1.27
CA SER A 106 28.28 -7.55 -0.43
C SER A 106 27.94 -7.33 1.05
N LEU A 107 27.16 -8.24 1.64
CA LEU A 107 26.73 -8.15 3.03
C LEU A 107 27.39 -9.23 3.90
N ASP A 108 27.66 -8.88 5.15
CA ASP A 108 28.08 -9.85 6.16
C ASP A 108 26.92 -10.83 6.44
N PRO A 109 27.17 -12.14 6.62
CA PRO A 109 26.11 -13.09 6.92
C PRO A 109 25.31 -12.76 8.19
N ALA A 110 25.89 -12.02 9.15
CA ALA A 110 25.22 -11.55 10.36
C ALA A 110 24.47 -10.22 10.17
N THR A 111 24.36 -9.70 8.95
CA THR A 111 23.62 -8.45 8.68
C THR A 111 22.14 -8.61 8.99
N CYS A 112 21.61 -7.74 9.86
CA CYS A 112 20.27 -7.88 10.46
C CYS A 112 19.10 -7.96 9.47
N VAL A 113 19.21 -7.38 8.26
CA VAL A 113 18.15 -7.54 7.23
C VAL A 113 17.91 -9.02 6.86
N LEU A 114 18.96 -9.84 6.86
CA LEU A 114 18.89 -11.26 6.48
C LEU A 114 18.17 -12.13 7.53
N HIS A 115 18.02 -11.63 8.75
CA HIS A 115 17.50 -12.39 9.90
C HIS A 115 16.16 -11.87 10.39
N TYR A 116 15.98 -10.54 10.41
CA TYR A 116 14.85 -9.90 11.09
C TYR A 116 14.07 -8.93 10.20
N ALA A 117 14.29 -8.95 8.88
CA ALA A 117 13.56 -8.16 7.91
C ALA A 117 13.49 -6.66 8.23
N PHE A 118 14.62 -6.09 8.70
CA PHE A 118 14.83 -4.65 8.76
C PHE A 118 14.95 -4.08 7.34
N GLU A 119 13.84 -4.08 6.61
CA GLU A 119 13.77 -3.62 5.23
C GLU A 119 12.43 -2.98 4.89
N ALA A 120 12.51 -1.89 4.13
CA ALA A 120 11.38 -1.24 3.49
C ALA A 120 11.74 -0.90 2.05
N PHE A 121 10.73 -0.79 1.20
CA PHE A 121 10.95 -0.43 -0.20
C PHE A 121 9.86 0.50 -0.72
N GLU A 122 10.15 1.15 -1.83
CA GLU A 122 9.20 1.97 -2.57
C GLU A 122 9.06 1.53 -4.03
N GLY A 123 8.04 2.06 -4.69
CA GLY A 123 7.76 1.79 -6.08
C GLY A 123 7.11 2.99 -6.75
N MET A 124 7.87 3.62 -7.64
CA MET A 124 7.40 4.72 -8.48
C MET A 124 7.84 4.48 -9.93
N LYS A 125 7.40 5.34 -10.84
CA LYS A 125 7.72 5.23 -12.27
C LYS A 125 8.17 6.58 -12.82
N ALA A 126 9.14 6.52 -13.74
CA ALA A 126 9.44 7.60 -14.65
C ALA A 126 8.82 7.32 -16.02
N TYR A 127 8.22 8.37 -16.59
CA TYR A 127 7.56 8.36 -17.88
C TYR A 127 8.25 9.36 -18.81
N LYS A 128 8.17 9.12 -20.11
CA LYS A 128 8.64 10.05 -21.13
C LYS A 128 7.43 10.61 -21.86
N ASP A 129 7.27 11.93 -21.86
CA ASP A 129 6.16 12.58 -22.58
C ASP A 129 6.40 12.61 -24.10
N ALA A 130 5.42 13.11 -24.84
CA ALA A 130 5.48 13.20 -26.30
C ALA A 130 6.62 14.11 -26.81
N GLN A 131 7.17 14.98 -25.96
CA GLN A 131 8.31 15.85 -26.25
C GLN A 131 9.65 15.25 -25.81
N GLY A 132 9.65 14.04 -25.24
CA GLY A 132 10.85 13.38 -24.71
C GLY A 132 11.22 13.79 -23.29
N THR A 133 10.45 14.66 -22.62
CA THR A 133 10.73 15.08 -21.24
C THR A 133 10.41 13.96 -20.27
N VAL A 134 11.36 13.65 -19.40
CA VAL A 134 11.18 12.65 -18.34
C VAL A 134 10.40 13.25 -17.17
N ARG A 135 9.45 12.49 -16.62
CA ARG A 135 8.52 12.90 -15.56
C ARG A 135 8.37 11.83 -14.50
N LEU A 136 8.24 12.25 -13.24
CA LEU A 136 7.86 11.42 -12.10
C LEU A 136 6.44 11.73 -11.67
N PHE A 137 5.72 10.72 -11.19
CA PHE A 137 4.34 10.88 -10.70
C PHE A 137 4.27 10.86 -9.18
N ARG A 138 3.87 11.98 -8.57
CA ARG A 138 3.73 12.19 -7.10
C ARG A 138 4.88 11.60 -6.26
N PRO A 139 6.16 11.84 -6.62
CA PRO A 139 7.28 11.22 -5.93
C PRO A 139 7.36 11.62 -4.44
N ASP A 140 6.84 12.80 -4.07
CA ASP A 140 6.70 13.28 -2.70
C ASP A 140 5.92 12.31 -1.81
N LYS A 141 4.81 11.75 -2.33
CA LYS A 141 3.99 10.76 -1.60
C LYS A 141 4.75 9.46 -1.38
N ASN A 142 5.56 9.03 -2.36
CA ASN A 142 6.43 7.87 -2.18
C ASN A 142 7.48 8.12 -1.08
N MET A 143 8.09 9.32 -1.03
CA MET A 143 9.09 9.64 0.01
C MET A 143 8.46 9.66 1.40
N ALA A 144 7.28 10.27 1.53
CA ALA A 144 6.55 10.31 2.79
C ALA A 144 6.24 8.89 3.31
N ARG A 145 5.77 8.00 2.42
CA ARG A 145 5.47 6.60 2.79
C ARG A 145 6.73 5.78 3.07
N MET A 146 7.83 6.04 2.38
CA MET A 146 9.12 5.40 2.66
C MET A 146 9.62 5.75 4.06
N ASN A 147 9.59 7.04 4.43
CA ASN A 147 9.95 7.49 5.77
C ASN A 147 9.04 6.89 6.86
N LYS A 148 7.72 6.84 6.63
CA LYS A 148 6.77 6.19 7.55
C LYS A 148 7.11 4.70 7.74
N SER A 149 7.48 4.02 6.66
CA SER A 149 7.85 2.60 6.70
C SER A 149 9.18 2.38 7.41
N ALA A 150 10.20 3.19 7.11
CA ALA A 150 11.50 3.14 7.77
C ALA A 150 11.37 3.39 9.28
N ALA A 151 10.64 4.43 9.68
CA ALA A 151 10.42 4.76 11.09
C ALA A 151 9.69 3.63 11.85
N ARG A 152 8.78 2.91 11.19
CA ARG A 152 8.04 1.80 11.82
C ARG A 152 8.95 0.64 12.26
N ILE A 153 10.10 0.46 11.61
CA ILE A 153 11.09 -0.58 11.92
C ILE A 153 12.43 0.00 12.40
N ALA A 154 12.41 1.23 12.93
CA ALA A 154 13.59 1.90 13.48
C ALA A 154 14.78 2.03 12.51
N LEU A 155 14.50 2.12 11.20
CA LEU A 155 15.50 2.54 10.21
C LEU A 155 15.53 4.07 10.11
N PRO A 156 16.67 4.66 9.69
CA PRO A 156 16.78 6.11 9.57
C PRO A 156 15.85 6.65 8.49
N THR A 157 15.25 7.81 8.76
CA THR A 157 14.51 8.57 7.75
C THR A 157 15.41 9.62 7.09
N PHE A 158 14.91 10.27 6.05
CA PHE A 158 15.69 11.24 5.27
C PHE A 158 14.82 12.38 4.74
N ASP A 159 15.47 13.46 4.27
CA ASP A 159 14.79 14.52 3.53
C ASP A 159 14.30 14.00 2.17
N GLY A 160 12.99 13.94 2.01
CA GLY A 160 12.35 13.47 0.79
C GLY A 160 12.67 14.34 -0.44
N ALA A 161 12.79 15.66 -0.27
CA ALA A 161 13.11 16.55 -1.40
C ALA A 161 14.53 16.31 -1.92
N ALA A 162 15.50 16.21 -1.00
CA ALA A 162 16.87 15.87 -1.34
C ALA A 162 16.97 14.50 -2.06
N PHE A 163 16.23 13.49 -1.60
CA PHE A 163 16.24 12.18 -2.23
C PHE A 163 15.52 12.18 -3.61
N ILE A 164 14.46 12.98 -3.79
CA ILE A 164 13.84 13.19 -5.11
C ILE A 164 14.83 13.81 -6.09
N ASP A 165 15.62 14.80 -5.67
CA ASP A 165 16.64 15.41 -6.53
C ASP A 165 17.73 14.42 -6.95
N LEU A 166 18.11 13.50 -6.05
CA LEU A 166 18.98 12.38 -6.39
C LEU A 166 18.33 11.41 -7.38
N ILE A 167 17.05 11.05 -7.19
CA ILE A 167 16.29 10.22 -8.13
C ILE A 167 16.21 10.88 -9.52
N LYS A 168 16.02 12.20 -9.60
CA LYS A 168 16.02 12.93 -10.87
C LYS A 168 17.37 12.81 -11.58
N ARG A 169 18.49 13.02 -10.85
CA ARG A 169 19.85 12.84 -11.42
C ARG A 169 20.08 11.41 -11.90
N PHE A 170 19.61 10.42 -11.14
CA PHE A 170 19.67 9.02 -11.53
C PHE A 170 18.84 8.74 -12.80
N CYS A 171 17.60 9.25 -12.89
CA CYS A 171 16.75 9.09 -14.07
C CYS A 171 17.34 9.74 -15.33
N ARG A 172 18.02 10.88 -15.20
CA ARG A 172 18.75 11.51 -16.33
C ARG A 172 19.90 10.63 -16.81
N LEU A 173 20.65 10.03 -15.90
CA LEU A 173 21.73 9.11 -16.28
C LEU A 173 21.19 7.86 -16.99
N GLU A 174 20.07 7.33 -16.49
CA GLU A 174 19.43 6.11 -17.03
C GLU A 174 18.42 6.40 -18.16
N GLU A 175 18.37 7.61 -18.71
CA GLU A 175 17.29 8.08 -19.59
C GLU A 175 17.08 7.18 -20.83
N ARG A 176 18.15 6.57 -21.33
CA ARG A 176 18.11 5.64 -22.47
C ARG A 176 17.26 4.39 -22.23
N PHE A 177 17.04 4.03 -20.97
CA PHE A 177 16.19 2.91 -20.56
C PHE A 177 14.72 3.32 -20.36
N ILE A 178 14.39 4.60 -20.42
CA ILE A 178 13.01 5.09 -20.26
C ILE A 178 12.31 5.02 -21.62
N PRO A 179 11.36 4.08 -21.83
CA PRO A 179 10.73 3.92 -23.13
C PRO A 179 9.88 5.15 -23.48
N SER A 180 9.90 5.57 -24.75
CA SER A 180 9.06 6.66 -25.25
C SER A 180 7.62 6.22 -25.59
N THR A 181 7.37 4.91 -25.62
CA THR A 181 6.06 4.36 -26.00
C THR A 181 5.07 4.48 -24.84
N LYS A 182 3.89 5.07 -25.08
CA LYS A 182 2.80 5.12 -24.08
C LYS A 182 2.44 3.71 -23.61
N GLY A 183 2.20 3.56 -22.31
CA GLY A 183 1.99 2.28 -21.64
C GLY A 183 3.27 1.62 -21.11
N TYR A 184 4.44 2.19 -21.43
CA TYR A 184 5.74 1.75 -20.92
C TYR A 184 6.35 2.82 -20.03
N SER A 185 7.23 2.41 -19.11
CA SER A 185 7.85 3.30 -18.14
C SER A 185 9.15 2.72 -17.62
N LEU A 186 9.92 3.52 -16.90
CA LEU A 186 11.01 3.04 -16.07
C LEU A 186 10.51 2.92 -14.62
N TYR A 187 10.43 1.70 -14.10
CA TYR A 187 10.09 1.47 -12.71
C TYR A 187 11.32 1.72 -11.83
N ILE A 188 11.15 2.56 -10.81
CA ILE A 188 12.19 2.97 -9.88
C ILE A 188 11.90 2.32 -8.53
N ARG A 189 12.88 1.60 -8.00
CA ARG A 189 12.80 0.80 -6.77
C ARG A 189 13.82 1.30 -5.75
N PRO A 190 13.48 2.31 -4.93
CA PRO A 190 14.22 2.59 -3.71
C PRO A 190 13.99 1.48 -2.68
N ASN A 191 15.05 1.13 -1.95
CA ASN A 191 15.03 0.15 -0.88
C ASN A 191 15.90 0.69 0.26
N ILE A 192 15.48 0.49 1.50
CA ILE A 192 16.29 0.75 2.68
C ILE A 192 16.39 -0.53 3.50
N ILE A 193 17.61 -0.92 3.87
CA ILE A 193 17.88 -2.13 4.64
C ILE A 193 18.77 -1.81 5.85
N GLY A 194 18.56 -2.50 6.97
CA GLY A 194 19.45 -2.48 8.11
C GLY A 194 20.72 -3.28 7.82
N THR A 195 21.89 -2.68 8.03
CA THR A 195 23.20 -3.27 7.71
C THR A 195 24.03 -3.65 8.94
N GLN A 196 23.46 -3.52 10.14
CA GLN A 196 24.17 -3.84 11.38
C GLN A 196 24.53 -5.32 11.43
N ARG A 197 25.79 -5.62 11.76
CA ARG A 197 26.33 -6.98 11.87
C ARG A 197 26.07 -7.51 13.27
N THR A 198 24.90 -8.11 13.48
CA THR A 198 24.48 -8.61 14.79
C THR A 198 23.33 -9.59 14.65
N LEU A 199 23.29 -10.58 15.55
CA LEU A 199 22.12 -11.42 15.79
C LEU A 199 21.27 -10.89 16.95
N GLY A 200 21.71 -9.83 17.63
CA GLY A 200 20.91 -9.16 18.65
C GLY A 200 19.77 -8.37 18.00
N VAL A 201 18.55 -8.56 18.50
CA VAL A 201 17.37 -7.82 18.01
C VAL A 201 17.29 -6.46 18.70
N GLY A 202 17.65 -5.40 17.98
CA GLY A 202 17.58 -4.02 18.42
C GLY A 202 17.62 -3.04 17.24
N PRO A 203 17.47 -1.72 17.49
CA PRO A 203 17.55 -0.70 16.44
C PRO A 203 18.87 -0.78 15.67
N PRO A 204 18.86 -0.88 14.32
CA PRO A 204 20.08 -0.94 13.52
C PRO A 204 20.91 0.34 13.63
N GLY A 205 22.17 0.22 14.06
CA GLY A 205 23.14 1.32 14.07
C GLY A 205 23.78 1.63 12.71
N SER A 206 23.39 0.90 11.66
CA SER A 206 23.75 1.20 10.27
C SER A 206 22.67 0.74 9.30
N ALA A 207 22.56 1.45 8.18
CA ALA A 207 21.61 1.15 7.12
C ALA A 207 22.18 1.48 5.72
N LEU A 208 21.58 0.89 4.70
CA LEU A 208 21.84 1.16 3.29
C LEU A 208 20.53 1.52 2.60
N LEU A 209 20.45 2.73 2.05
CA LEU A 209 19.43 3.16 1.11
C LEU A 209 19.98 3.00 -0.31
N TYR A 210 19.32 2.23 -1.16
CA TYR A 210 19.74 2.04 -2.54
C TYR A 210 18.56 2.01 -3.51
N THR A 211 18.79 2.51 -4.72
CA THR A 211 17.80 2.57 -5.79
C THR A 211 18.30 1.85 -7.02
N ILE A 212 17.46 0.95 -7.53
CA ILE A 212 17.63 0.29 -8.83
C ILE A 212 16.46 0.65 -9.73
N ALA A 213 16.64 0.56 -11.05
CA ALA A 213 15.58 0.79 -12.00
C ALA A 213 15.46 -0.34 -13.02
N SER A 214 14.24 -0.52 -13.53
CA SER A 214 13.86 -1.59 -14.46
C SER A 214 12.90 -1.03 -15.51
N PRO A 215 13.20 -1.12 -16.83
CA PRO A 215 12.22 -0.78 -17.85
C PRO A 215 11.06 -1.78 -17.79
N VAL A 216 9.82 -1.29 -17.85
CA VAL A 216 8.62 -2.12 -17.72
C VAL A 216 7.54 -1.73 -18.74
N GLY A 217 6.84 -2.74 -19.23
CA GLY A 217 5.58 -2.61 -19.96
C GLY A 217 4.36 -2.83 -19.05
N PRO A 218 3.23 -3.28 -19.64
CA PRO A 218 2.04 -3.67 -18.88
C PRO A 218 2.36 -4.71 -17.80
N TYR A 219 1.70 -4.60 -16.63
CA TYR A 219 2.01 -5.45 -15.48
C TYR A 219 1.58 -6.91 -15.67
N TYR A 220 0.38 -7.14 -16.21
CA TYR A 220 -0.10 -8.48 -16.51
C TYR A 220 0.34 -8.89 -17.92
N PRO A 221 0.77 -10.15 -18.14
CA PRO A 221 1.10 -10.65 -19.48
C PRO A 221 -0.05 -10.52 -20.47
N THR A 222 -1.29 -10.54 -19.98
CA THR A 222 -2.52 -10.35 -20.75
C THR A 222 -2.78 -8.89 -21.13
N GLY A 223 -1.96 -7.95 -20.65
CA GLY A 223 -2.11 -6.52 -20.86
C GLY A 223 -3.14 -5.90 -19.90
N PHE A 224 -3.84 -4.88 -20.36
CA PHE A 224 -4.93 -4.23 -19.62
C PHE A 224 -6.24 -5.02 -19.77
N LYS A 225 -6.25 -6.24 -19.24
CA LYS A 225 -7.41 -7.16 -19.24
C LYS A 225 -7.90 -7.44 -17.83
N ALA A 226 -9.14 -7.89 -17.71
CA ALA A 226 -9.75 -8.15 -16.42
C ALA A 226 -9.10 -9.36 -15.73
N ILE A 227 -8.87 -9.24 -14.42
CA ILE A 227 -8.35 -10.32 -13.59
C ILE A 227 -9.49 -11.00 -12.81
N SER A 228 -9.27 -12.26 -12.44
CA SER A 228 -10.14 -13.00 -11.51
C SER A 228 -9.49 -13.07 -10.13
N LEU A 229 -10.29 -12.93 -9.08
CA LEU A 229 -9.81 -12.90 -7.70
C LEU A 229 -10.34 -14.08 -6.89
N GLU A 230 -9.54 -14.56 -5.94
CA GLU A 230 -10.01 -15.44 -4.87
C GLU A 230 -10.16 -14.68 -3.56
N ALA A 231 -11.40 -14.59 -3.05
CA ALA A 231 -11.66 -14.07 -1.72
C ALA A 231 -11.06 -15.02 -0.66
N THR A 232 -9.97 -14.58 -0.05
CA THR A 232 -9.12 -15.38 0.83
C THR A 232 -9.56 -15.20 2.28
N THR A 233 -10.14 -16.24 2.86
CA THR A 233 -10.69 -16.22 4.24
C THR A 233 -9.80 -16.91 5.28
N TYR A 234 -8.87 -17.77 4.86
CA TYR A 234 -8.02 -18.55 5.77
C TYR A 234 -6.68 -17.87 6.09
N ALA A 235 -6.26 -16.89 5.27
CA ALA A 235 -5.01 -16.17 5.43
C ALA A 235 -5.28 -14.67 5.57
N VAL A 236 -4.62 -14.05 6.55
CA VAL A 236 -4.77 -12.63 6.87
C VAL A 236 -3.51 -11.89 6.43
N ARG A 237 -3.66 -10.92 5.53
CA ARG A 237 -2.54 -10.10 5.02
C ARG A 237 -1.99 -9.15 6.10
N ALA A 238 -2.89 -8.55 6.87
CA ALA A 238 -2.59 -7.56 7.90
C ALA A 238 -3.72 -7.52 8.93
N TRP A 239 -3.42 -7.08 10.14
CA TRP A 239 -4.37 -6.97 11.25
C TRP A 239 -4.21 -5.65 12.00
N PRO A 240 -5.24 -5.17 12.72
CA PRO A 240 -5.16 -3.95 13.53
C PRO A 240 -3.99 -3.98 14.53
N GLY A 241 -3.22 -2.89 14.58
CA GLY A 241 -2.00 -2.81 15.40
C GLY A 241 -0.75 -3.45 14.78
N GLY A 242 -0.90 -4.15 13.64
CA GLY A 242 0.20 -4.71 12.88
C GLY A 242 1.00 -3.67 12.08
N VAL A 243 1.53 -4.10 10.93
CA VAL A 243 2.41 -3.29 10.07
C VAL A 243 1.91 -3.18 8.62
N GLY A 244 0.66 -3.58 8.34
CA GLY A 244 0.10 -3.66 6.98
C GLY A 244 0.05 -2.33 6.21
N ALA A 245 -0.04 -1.21 6.92
CA ALA A 245 0.03 0.14 6.35
C ALA A 245 1.46 0.63 6.02
N SER A 246 2.49 -0.16 6.33
CA SER A 246 3.89 0.13 5.98
C SER A 246 4.38 -0.76 4.83
N LYS A 247 5.26 -0.24 3.98
CA LYS A 247 5.76 -0.94 2.78
C LYS A 247 7.01 -1.77 3.10
N LEU A 248 6.86 -2.68 4.05
CA LEU A 248 7.93 -3.56 4.57
C LEU A 248 7.99 -4.87 3.80
N GLY A 249 9.19 -5.42 3.57
CA GLY A 249 9.36 -6.72 2.89
C GLY A 249 8.59 -7.86 3.58
N ALA A 250 8.54 -7.84 4.92
CA ALA A 250 7.82 -8.80 5.75
C ALA A 250 6.30 -8.91 5.45
N ASN A 251 5.68 -7.88 4.85
CA ASN A 251 4.26 -7.91 4.49
C ASN A 251 3.98 -8.64 3.17
N TYR A 252 5.02 -9.03 2.41
CA TYR A 252 4.87 -9.62 1.08
C TYR A 252 5.20 -11.11 1.07
N ALA A 253 6.27 -11.54 1.74
CA ALA A 253 6.70 -12.95 1.71
C ALA A 253 5.62 -13.93 2.21
N PRO A 254 4.88 -13.67 3.30
CA PRO A 254 3.79 -14.56 3.76
C PRO A 254 2.61 -14.66 2.78
N CYS A 255 2.48 -13.71 1.85
CA CYS A 255 1.40 -13.69 0.86
C CYS A 255 1.63 -14.66 -0.31
N ILE A 256 2.85 -15.19 -0.48
CA ILE A 256 3.22 -16.01 -1.64
C ILE A 256 2.50 -17.35 -1.63
N VAL A 257 2.40 -18.04 -0.49
CA VAL A 257 1.71 -19.34 -0.41
C VAL A 257 0.21 -19.20 -0.76
N PRO A 258 -0.55 -18.24 -0.19
CA PRO A 258 -1.91 -18.01 -0.63
C PRO A 258 -2.05 -17.67 -2.11
N GLN A 259 -1.13 -16.87 -2.66
CA GLN A 259 -1.12 -16.51 -4.09
C GLN A 259 -0.87 -17.73 -4.99
N MET A 260 0.05 -18.62 -4.61
CA MET A 260 0.27 -19.87 -5.33
C MET A 260 -0.97 -20.77 -5.30
N GLN A 261 -1.66 -20.84 -4.16
CA GLN A 261 -2.87 -21.64 -4.01
C GLN A 261 -4.04 -21.08 -4.83
N ALA A 262 -4.24 -19.76 -4.83
CA ALA A 262 -5.23 -19.09 -5.68
C ALA A 262 -4.96 -19.34 -7.17
N ALA A 263 -3.70 -19.20 -7.58
CA ALA A 263 -3.27 -19.50 -8.96
C ALA A 263 -3.51 -20.96 -9.35
N GLY A 264 -3.26 -21.91 -8.44
CA GLY A 264 -3.57 -23.33 -8.64
C GLY A 264 -5.06 -23.62 -8.84
N ARG A 265 -5.94 -22.68 -8.46
CA ARG A 265 -7.40 -22.74 -8.68
C ARG A 265 -7.87 -21.84 -9.83
N GLY A 266 -6.95 -21.29 -10.63
CA GLY A 266 -7.26 -20.47 -11.81
C GLY A 266 -7.57 -18.99 -11.52
N PHE A 267 -7.30 -18.52 -10.30
CA PHE A 267 -7.43 -17.10 -9.96
C PHE A 267 -6.11 -16.35 -10.19
N HIS A 268 -6.19 -15.10 -10.63
CA HIS A 268 -5.01 -14.28 -10.91
C HIS A 268 -4.41 -13.69 -9.63
N GLN A 269 -5.23 -13.33 -8.65
CA GLN A 269 -4.78 -12.71 -7.39
C GLN A 269 -5.68 -13.11 -6.21
N ASN A 270 -5.17 -13.00 -4.99
CA ASN A 270 -6.00 -13.01 -3.78
C ASN A 270 -6.75 -11.67 -3.63
N LEU A 271 -8.02 -11.73 -3.26
CA LEU A 271 -8.71 -10.66 -2.55
C LEU A 271 -8.55 -10.94 -1.05
N TRP A 272 -7.81 -10.08 -0.36
CA TRP A 272 -7.56 -10.21 1.07
C TRP A 272 -8.79 -9.77 1.86
N LEU A 273 -9.27 -10.66 2.71
CA LEU A 273 -10.38 -10.38 3.61
C LEU A 273 -9.86 -10.26 5.05
N PHE A 274 -10.58 -9.47 5.85
CA PHE A 274 -10.39 -9.43 7.29
C PHE A 274 -11.74 -9.68 7.96
N GLU A 275 -11.84 -10.83 8.61
CA GLU A 275 -13.06 -11.22 9.31
C GLU A 275 -13.14 -10.47 10.65
N ASP A 276 -14.24 -9.75 10.88
CA ASP A 276 -14.42 -8.96 12.09
C ASP A 276 -15.91 -8.76 12.39
N LEU A 277 -16.22 -8.25 13.59
CA LEU A 277 -17.59 -7.83 13.91
C LEU A 277 -17.90 -6.49 13.25
N ASP A 278 -18.97 -6.46 12.48
CA ASP A 278 -19.58 -5.24 11.99
C ASP A 278 -20.20 -4.47 13.17
N PRO A 279 -19.70 -3.25 13.48
CA PRO A 279 -20.21 -2.47 14.60
C PRO A 279 -21.66 -2.01 14.41
N GLU A 280 -22.16 -1.95 13.17
CA GLU A 280 -23.53 -1.50 12.89
C GLU A 280 -24.53 -2.63 13.08
N THR A 281 -24.19 -3.84 12.62
CA THR A 281 -25.11 -4.98 12.64
C THR A 281 -24.84 -5.98 13.76
N GLY A 282 -23.67 -5.91 14.41
CA GLY A 282 -23.20 -6.88 15.39
C GLY A 282 -22.88 -8.26 14.82
N LYS A 283 -22.86 -8.41 13.49
CA LYS A 283 -22.60 -9.68 12.81
C LYS A 283 -21.14 -9.81 12.45
N LYS A 284 -20.67 -11.05 12.34
CA LYS A 284 -19.34 -11.35 11.83
C LYS A 284 -19.36 -11.26 10.31
N GLU A 285 -18.48 -10.46 9.73
CA GLU A 285 -18.43 -10.19 8.29
C GLU A 285 -17.02 -10.32 7.75
N ASP A 286 -16.91 -10.73 6.48
CA ASP A 286 -15.67 -10.78 5.71
C ASP A 286 -15.39 -9.43 5.05
N PHE A 287 -14.67 -8.54 5.74
CA PHE A 287 -14.38 -7.20 5.24
C PHE A 287 -13.35 -7.22 4.13
N VAL A 288 -13.62 -6.46 3.07
CA VAL A 288 -12.71 -6.30 1.94
C VAL A 288 -11.59 -5.35 2.31
N THR A 289 -10.34 -5.76 2.05
CA THR A 289 -9.15 -4.94 2.34
C THR A 289 -8.39 -4.56 1.06
N GLU A 290 -7.61 -5.47 0.50
CA GLU A 290 -6.73 -5.26 -0.65
C GLU A 290 -6.82 -6.42 -1.65
N VAL A 291 -6.38 -6.20 -2.88
CA VAL A 291 -6.28 -7.22 -3.93
C VAL A 291 -4.82 -7.43 -4.31
N GLY A 292 -4.26 -8.59 -3.97
CA GLY A 292 -2.85 -8.89 -4.19
C GLY A 292 -1.96 -7.87 -3.47
N THR A 293 -1.29 -7.02 -4.24
CA THR A 293 -0.48 -5.89 -3.73
C THR A 293 -1.04 -4.52 -4.14
N MET A 294 -2.36 -4.44 -4.36
CA MET A 294 -3.08 -3.26 -4.82
C MET A 294 -4.22 -2.93 -3.85
N ASN A 295 -4.56 -1.64 -3.75
CA ASN A 295 -5.80 -1.25 -3.07
C ASN A 295 -7.00 -1.61 -3.94
N LEU A 296 -8.15 -1.94 -3.34
CA LEU A 296 -9.37 -2.26 -4.08
C LEU A 296 -10.35 -1.08 -4.09
N PHE A 297 -11.00 -0.88 -5.23
CA PHE A 297 -12.18 -0.05 -5.41
C PHE A 297 -13.34 -0.88 -5.95
N ALA A 298 -14.55 -0.56 -5.49
CA ALA A 298 -15.80 -1.05 -6.05
C ALA A 298 -16.70 0.13 -6.44
N CYS A 299 -17.37 0.01 -7.58
CA CYS A 299 -18.38 0.93 -8.04
C CYS A 299 -19.75 0.27 -7.87
N VAL A 300 -20.57 0.81 -6.99
CA VAL A 300 -21.86 0.23 -6.62
C VAL A 300 -22.95 1.26 -6.81
N GLN A 301 -24.07 0.88 -7.41
CA GLN A 301 -25.28 1.69 -7.39
C GLN A 301 -26.06 1.43 -6.09
N GLY A 302 -26.35 2.48 -5.32
CA GLY A 302 -27.21 2.42 -4.16
C GLY A 302 -28.64 2.06 -4.55
N LYS A 303 -29.43 1.59 -3.56
CA LYS A 303 -30.86 1.29 -3.77
C LYS A 303 -31.69 2.57 -4.05
N ASP A 304 -31.14 3.73 -3.74
CA ASP A 304 -31.62 5.06 -4.09
C ASP A 304 -31.23 5.51 -5.51
N GLY A 305 -30.49 4.68 -6.26
CA GLY A 305 -30.01 4.96 -7.61
C GLY A 305 -28.69 5.74 -7.67
N VAL A 306 -28.15 6.21 -6.54
CA VAL A 306 -26.91 6.99 -6.48
C VAL A 306 -25.70 6.08 -6.67
N LYS A 307 -24.79 6.44 -7.58
CA LYS A 307 -23.55 5.66 -7.80
C LYS A 307 -22.50 6.02 -6.76
N GLU A 308 -21.86 5.01 -6.18
CA GLU A 308 -20.81 5.15 -5.17
C GLU A 308 -19.51 4.49 -5.65
N LEU A 309 -18.40 5.23 -5.61
CA LEU A 309 -17.06 4.67 -5.64
C LEU A 309 -16.59 4.46 -4.21
N VAL A 310 -16.45 3.20 -3.80
CA VAL A 310 -16.06 2.81 -2.43
C VAL A 310 -14.69 2.14 -2.39
N THR A 311 -13.89 2.47 -1.37
CA THR A 311 -12.62 1.79 -1.03
C THR A 311 -12.47 1.67 0.48
N ALA A 312 -11.66 0.71 0.93
CA ALA A 312 -11.45 0.44 2.34
C ALA A 312 -10.75 1.65 3.01
N PRO A 313 -11.07 1.98 4.27
CA PRO A 313 -10.50 3.14 4.95
C PRO A 313 -9.06 2.87 5.38
N LEU A 314 -8.29 3.92 5.63
CA LEU A 314 -6.94 3.81 6.18
C LEU A 314 -7.01 3.60 7.71
N ASP A 315 -7.14 2.33 8.11
CA ASP A 315 -7.28 1.93 9.52
C ASP A 315 -6.02 1.25 10.12
N GLY A 316 -4.93 1.21 9.35
CA GLY A 316 -3.67 0.56 9.71
C GLY A 316 -3.45 -0.81 9.05
N THR A 317 -4.50 -1.41 8.46
CA THR A 317 -4.41 -2.68 7.73
C THR A 317 -4.24 -2.50 6.22
N ILE A 318 -4.58 -1.32 5.69
CA ILE A 318 -4.49 -0.95 4.28
C ILE A 318 -3.21 -0.17 4.01
N LEU A 319 -2.49 -0.52 2.94
CA LEU A 319 -1.34 0.28 2.50
C LEU A 319 -1.83 1.58 1.86
N GLU A 320 -1.23 2.70 2.24
CA GLU A 320 -1.59 4.03 1.74
C GLU A 320 -1.08 4.21 0.30
N GLY A 321 -1.78 3.64 -0.68
CA GLY A 321 -1.41 3.67 -2.10
C GLY A 321 -1.42 5.08 -2.68
N VAL A 322 -0.34 5.49 -3.36
CA VAL A 322 -0.28 6.77 -4.09
C VAL A 322 -1.34 6.82 -5.20
N VAL A 323 -1.56 5.71 -5.91
CA VAL A 323 -2.60 5.62 -6.94
C VAL A 323 -4.00 5.64 -6.34
N ARG A 324 -4.22 4.98 -5.19
CA ARG A 324 -5.48 5.07 -4.43
C ARG A 324 -5.80 6.50 -4.04
N ASP A 325 -4.83 7.21 -3.46
CA ASP A 325 -4.95 8.62 -3.09
C ASP A 325 -5.29 9.49 -4.32
N SER A 326 -4.60 9.26 -5.44
CA SER A 326 -4.84 9.97 -6.70
C SER A 326 -6.25 9.72 -7.24
N ILE A 327 -6.73 8.47 -7.22
CA ILE A 327 -8.09 8.12 -7.66
C ILE A 327 -9.13 8.80 -6.79
N LEU A 328 -8.96 8.82 -5.47
CA LEU A 328 -9.91 9.47 -4.56
C LEU A 328 -9.97 10.98 -4.80
N GLU A 329 -8.82 11.65 -4.97
CA GLU A 329 -8.75 13.08 -5.27
C GLU A 329 -9.44 13.39 -6.62
N LEU A 330 -9.09 12.67 -7.69
CA LEU A 330 -9.68 12.88 -9.02
C LEU A 330 -11.18 12.51 -9.06
N ALA A 331 -11.59 11.44 -8.37
CA ALA A 331 -13.00 11.06 -8.30
C ALA A 331 -13.83 12.11 -7.54
N ARG A 332 -13.28 12.69 -6.47
CA ARG A 332 -13.94 13.81 -5.77
C ARG A 332 -14.07 15.05 -6.66
N GLU A 333 -13.04 15.35 -7.44
CA GLU A 333 -13.05 16.47 -8.37
C GLU A 333 -14.02 16.25 -9.55
N ARG A 334 -14.03 15.05 -10.13
CA ARG A 334 -14.64 14.78 -11.45
C ARG A 334 -15.95 14.00 -11.38
N LEU A 335 -16.09 13.04 -10.46
CA LEU A 335 -17.30 12.23 -10.34
C LEU A 335 -18.35 12.85 -9.42
N VAL A 336 -17.96 13.54 -8.35
CA VAL A 336 -18.94 14.17 -7.43
C VAL A 336 -19.83 15.20 -8.14
N PRO A 337 -19.31 16.07 -9.04
CA PRO A 337 -20.17 16.93 -9.85
C PRO A 337 -21.14 16.18 -10.78
N GLU A 338 -20.83 14.94 -11.15
CA GLU A 338 -21.71 14.05 -11.92
C GLU A 338 -22.75 13.33 -11.04
N GLY A 339 -22.80 13.63 -9.73
CA GLY A 339 -23.74 13.04 -8.79
C GLY A 339 -23.25 11.74 -8.15
N TRP A 340 -21.96 11.42 -8.26
CA TRP A 340 -21.40 10.26 -7.55
C TRP A 340 -21.09 10.55 -6.09
N LYS A 341 -21.20 9.51 -5.26
CA LYS A 341 -20.63 9.45 -3.93
C LYS A 341 -19.23 8.85 -3.98
N VAL A 342 -18.29 9.38 -3.21
CA VAL A 342 -16.93 8.82 -3.06
C VAL A 342 -16.68 8.54 -1.58
N SER A 343 -16.53 7.27 -1.23
CA SER A 343 -16.50 6.82 0.17
C SER A 343 -15.25 6.03 0.53
N GLU A 344 -14.65 6.39 1.64
CA GLU A 344 -13.66 5.58 2.35
C GLU A 344 -14.34 4.93 3.56
N ARG A 345 -14.90 3.73 3.38
CA ARG A 345 -15.65 3.01 4.42
C ARG A 345 -15.36 1.52 4.38
N ARG A 346 -15.62 0.84 5.49
CA ARG A 346 -15.63 -0.63 5.49
C ARG A 346 -16.80 -1.12 4.62
N PHE A 347 -16.56 -2.20 3.89
CA PHE A 347 -17.55 -2.95 3.13
C PHE A 347 -17.12 -4.42 3.12
N HIS A 348 -18.07 -5.32 2.97
CA HIS A 348 -17.83 -6.76 3.12
C HIS A 348 -18.28 -7.54 1.90
N MET A 349 -17.78 -8.77 1.73
CA MET A 349 -18.08 -9.57 0.54
C MET A 349 -19.57 -9.83 0.32
N ARG A 350 -20.35 -9.99 1.40
CA ARG A 350 -21.82 -10.14 1.28
C ARG A 350 -22.48 -8.93 0.61
N GLU A 351 -22.01 -7.70 0.87
CA GLU A 351 -22.54 -6.47 0.27
C GLU A 351 -22.28 -6.48 -1.25
N LEU A 352 -21.06 -6.86 -1.66
CA LEU A 352 -20.71 -6.97 -3.08
C LEU A 352 -21.49 -8.09 -3.78
N ALA A 353 -21.66 -9.23 -3.13
CA ALA A 353 -22.41 -10.36 -3.68
C ALA A 353 -23.90 -10.02 -3.88
N GLU A 354 -24.52 -9.36 -2.88
CA GLU A 354 -25.90 -8.86 -2.99
C GLU A 354 -26.02 -7.85 -4.14
N ALA A 355 -25.14 -6.85 -4.18
CA ALA A 355 -25.13 -5.85 -5.25
C ALA A 355 -24.93 -6.49 -6.63
N ALA A 356 -24.09 -7.50 -6.76
CA ALA A 356 -23.91 -8.23 -8.02
C ALA A 356 -25.19 -8.96 -8.44
N SER A 357 -25.84 -9.67 -7.50
CA SER A 357 -27.08 -10.41 -7.78
C SER A 357 -28.25 -9.51 -8.17
N GLU A 358 -28.24 -8.26 -7.68
CA GLU A 358 -29.25 -7.23 -7.96
C GLU A 358 -28.90 -6.38 -9.18
N GLY A 359 -27.78 -6.64 -9.88
CA GLY A 359 -27.33 -5.84 -11.02
C GLY A 359 -26.84 -4.43 -10.66
N ARG A 360 -26.53 -4.19 -9.38
CA ARG A 360 -26.07 -2.89 -8.84
C ARG A 360 -24.55 -2.79 -8.72
N LEU A 361 -23.81 -3.89 -8.75
CA LEU A 361 -22.34 -3.87 -8.79
C LEU A 361 -21.89 -3.53 -10.21
N LEU A 362 -21.39 -2.30 -10.41
CA LEU A 362 -21.07 -1.76 -11.73
C LEU A 362 -19.68 -2.19 -12.21
N GLU A 363 -18.66 -1.99 -11.36
CA GLU A 363 -17.27 -2.35 -11.67
C GLU A 363 -16.50 -2.63 -10.37
N VAL A 364 -15.46 -3.45 -10.44
CA VAL A 364 -14.46 -3.62 -9.38
C VAL A 364 -13.07 -3.53 -10.01
N PHE A 365 -12.14 -2.85 -9.37
CA PHE A 365 -10.76 -2.76 -9.85
C PHE A 365 -9.74 -2.60 -8.72
N GLY A 366 -8.54 -3.16 -8.94
CA GLY A 366 -7.36 -2.88 -8.13
C GLY A 366 -6.68 -1.58 -8.57
N SER A 367 -5.93 -0.94 -7.68
CA SER A 367 -5.10 0.23 -7.97
C SER A 367 -3.71 0.13 -7.35
N GLY A 368 -2.69 0.51 -8.10
CA GLY A 368 -1.30 0.47 -7.65
C GLY A 368 -0.32 0.81 -8.76
N THR A 369 0.89 1.27 -8.41
CA THR A 369 1.89 1.80 -9.36
C THR A 369 2.17 0.87 -10.54
N ALA A 370 2.18 -0.45 -10.32
CA ALA A 370 2.55 -1.42 -11.34
C ALA A 370 1.56 -1.45 -12.51
N ALA A 371 0.26 -1.55 -12.22
CA ALA A 371 -0.81 -1.63 -13.23
C ALA A 371 -1.54 -0.29 -13.47
N VAL A 372 -1.30 0.73 -12.64
CA VAL A 372 -2.17 1.91 -12.46
C VAL A 372 -3.53 1.47 -11.91
N VAL A 373 -4.35 0.84 -12.75
CA VAL A 373 -5.59 0.17 -12.35
C VAL A 373 -5.67 -1.22 -13.00
N ALA A 374 -6.34 -2.15 -12.34
CA ALA A 374 -6.51 -3.53 -12.80
C ALA A 374 -8.01 -3.90 -12.72
N PRO A 375 -8.72 -4.01 -13.86
CA PRO A 375 -10.15 -4.37 -13.86
C PRO A 375 -10.35 -5.77 -13.29
N VAL A 376 -11.45 -6.01 -12.59
CA VAL A 376 -11.78 -7.32 -12.04
C VAL A 376 -13.01 -7.87 -12.74
N ARG A 377 -12.90 -9.10 -13.24
CA ARG A 377 -14.00 -9.86 -13.86
C ARG A 377 -14.93 -10.44 -12.81
N SER A 378 -14.32 -11.13 -11.85
CA SER A 378 -15.05 -11.99 -10.93
C SER A 378 -14.26 -12.25 -9.67
N ILE A 379 -14.98 -12.52 -8.58
CA ILE A 379 -14.42 -12.89 -7.29
C ILE A 379 -15.00 -14.25 -6.89
N GLY A 380 -14.15 -15.26 -6.72
CA GLY A 380 -14.55 -16.53 -6.11
C GLY A 380 -14.70 -16.37 -4.61
N TYR A 381 -15.89 -16.63 -4.07
CA TYR A 381 -16.21 -16.46 -2.65
C TYR A 381 -17.19 -17.53 -2.17
N GLN A 382 -16.82 -18.27 -1.12
CA GLN A 382 -17.63 -19.33 -0.49
C GLN A 382 -18.23 -20.33 -1.51
N GLY A 383 -17.41 -20.76 -2.47
CA GLY A 383 -17.82 -21.73 -3.51
C GLY A 383 -18.68 -21.14 -4.64
N SER A 384 -18.97 -19.84 -4.62
CA SER A 384 -19.69 -19.13 -5.66
C SER A 384 -18.78 -18.15 -6.40
N LEU A 385 -19.14 -17.80 -7.64
CA LEU A 385 -18.44 -16.80 -8.43
C LEU A 385 -19.28 -15.52 -8.50
N VAL A 386 -18.79 -14.44 -7.88
CA VAL A 386 -19.43 -13.13 -7.91
C VAL A 386 -18.95 -12.39 -9.16
N GLY A 387 -19.85 -12.03 -10.07
CA GLY A 387 -19.55 -11.21 -11.23
C GLY A 387 -19.37 -9.73 -10.86
N CYS A 388 -18.33 -9.08 -11.39
CA CYS A 388 -17.96 -7.71 -11.02
C CYS A 388 -18.47 -6.63 -12.00
N GLY A 389 -19.63 -6.86 -12.61
CA GLY A 389 -20.35 -5.87 -13.42
C GLY A 389 -19.83 -5.63 -14.84
N LEU A 390 -18.71 -6.25 -15.23
CA LEU A 390 -18.21 -6.15 -16.61
C LEU A 390 -19.15 -6.88 -17.59
N PRO A 391 -19.59 -6.23 -18.68
CA PRO A 391 -20.40 -6.87 -19.72
C PRO A 391 -19.67 -8.06 -20.36
N GLU A 392 -20.44 -9.03 -20.86
CA GLU A 392 -19.91 -10.18 -21.60
C GLU A 392 -19.05 -9.70 -22.78
N GLY A 393 -17.88 -10.32 -22.98
CA GLY A 393 -16.93 -9.97 -24.03
C GLY A 393 -16.14 -8.67 -23.83
N SER A 394 -16.48 -7.83 -22.85
CA SER A 394 -15.66 -6.67 -22.48
C SER A 394 -14.44 -7.11 -21.67
N GLU A 395 -13.37 -6.33 -21.54
CA GLU A 395 -12.22 -6.62 -20.65
C GLU A 395 -11.95 -5.49 -19.65
N VAL A 396 -12.58 -4.33 -19.87
CA VAL A 396 -12.41 -3.13 -19.08
C VAL A 396 -13.75 -2.41 -19.08
N GLY A 397 -14.18 -1.93 -17.91
CA GLY A 397 -15.37 -1.09 -17.80
C GLY A 397 -15.05 0.39 -17.98
N GLU A 398 -16.09 1.20 -18.21
CA GLU A 398 -15.96 2.63 -18.47
C GLU A 398 -15.29 3.37 -17.31
N ILE A 399 -15.66 3.07 -16.07
CA ILE A 399 -15.18 3.78 -14.88
C ILE A 399 -13.71 3.46 -14.65
N THR A 400 -13.33 2.18 -14.71
CA THR A 400 -11.93 1.74 -14.60
C THR A 400 -11.07 2.39 -15.68
N LYS A 401 -11.58 2.48 -16.92
CA LYS A 401 -10.89 3.17 -18.03
C LYS A 401 -10.72 4.66 -17.75
N ARG A 402 -11.76 5.36 -17.26
CA ARG A 402 -11.67 6.79 -16.89
C ARG A 402 -10.58 7.03 -15.84
N MET A 403 -10.51 6.20 -14.79
CA MET A 403 -9.47 6.31 -13.76
C MET A 403 -8.07 6.17 -14.35
N LYS A 404 -7.88 5.19 -15.25
CA LYS A 404 -6.61 5.00 -15.96
C LYS A 404 -6.24 6.22 -16.79
N ASP A 405 -7.17 6.69 -17.61
CA ASP A 405 -6.94 7.78 -18.56
C ASP A 405 -6.60 9.10 -17.83
N TRP A 406 -7.28 9.42 -16.73
CA TRP A 406 -6.95 10.61 -15.92
C TRP A 406 -5.55 10.55 -15.33
N ILE A 407 -5.18 9.41 -14.73
CA ILE A 407 -3.86 9.26 -14.13
C ILE A 407 -2.76 9.26 -15.21
N GLU A 408 -2.96 8.51 -16.29
CA GLU A 408 -1.97 8.48 -17.37
C GLU A 408 -1.82 9.83 -18.07
N GLY A 409 -2.91 10.58 -18.27
CA GLY A 409 -2.84 11.94 -18.82
C GLY A 409 -1.87 12.83 -18.04
N ILE A 410 -1.91 12.75 -16.71
CA ILE A 410 -0.97 13.46 -15.83
C ILE A 410 0.45 12.86 -15.90
N GLN A 411 0.58 11.53 -15.89
CA GLN A 411 1.88 10.83 -15.93
C GLN A 411 2.68 11.15 -17.19
N TYR A 412 2.01 11.19 -18.34
CA TYR A 412 2.61 11.49 -19.65
C TYR A 412 2.59 12.99 -19.98
N GLY A 413 2.14 13.85 -19.06
CA GLY A 413 2.13 15.30 -19.25
C GLY A 413 1.16 15.81 -20.33
N GLU A 414 0.16 15.01 -20.68
CA GLU A 414 -0.97 15.38 -21.55
C GLU A 414 -1.92 16.35 -20.81
N GLU A 415 -1.99 16.22 -19.48
CA GLU A 415 -2.63 17.15 -18.56
C GLU A 415 -1.56 17.81 -17.69
N ASP A 416 -1.48 19.14 -17.71
CA ASP A 416 -0.57 19.88 -16.83
C ASP A 416 -1.10 19.83 -15.40
N HIS A 417 -0.29 19.27 -14.49
CA HIS A 417 -0.71 19.01 -13.12
C HIS A 417 0.49 18.98 -12.18
N PRO A 418 0.40 19.51 -10.94
CA PRO A 418 1.50 19.52 -9.97
C PRO A 418 1.99 18.12 -9.57
N TRP A 419 1.21 17.08 -9.84
CA TRP A 419 1.60 15.68 -9.62
C TRP A 419 2.63 15.17 -10.64
N SER A 420 2.75 15.85 -11.80
CA SER A 420 3.69 15.53 -12.87
C SER A 420 4.99 16.31 -12.68
N VAL A 421 5.95 15.71 -11.97
CA VAL A 421 7.21 16.37 -11.61
C VAL A 421 8.23 16.12 -12.72
N LYS A 422 8.64 17.17 -13.44
CA LYS A 422 9.69 17.09 -14.46
C LYS A 422 11.04 16.72 -13.84
N VAL A 423 11.78 15.84 -14.53
CA VAL A 423 13.07 15.32 -14.09
C VAL A 423 14.21 16.29 -14.31
#